data_AF-A0A183UZ26-F1
#
_entry.id   AF-A0A183UZ26-F1
#
_cell.length_a   1.000
_cell.length_b   1.000
_cell.length_c   1.000
_cell.angle_alpha   90.00
_cell.angle_beta   90.00
_cell.angle_gamma   90.00
#
_symmetry.space_group_name_H-M   'P 1'
#
loop_
_entity.id
_entity.type
_entity.pdbx_description
1 polymer ?
#
loop_
_entity_poly.entity_id
_entity_poly.type
_entity_poly.pdbx_seq_one_letter_code
_entity_poly.pdbx_strand_id
1 'polypeptide(L)'
;LMLNGCCEVSAQNSRFTCEGCDLQSGCCSFYEHCVACCMRPDQKQILLEMIETTSGHRLRQILSATDQFELCTLKCRTSSNSVHSENKYKSEALKYCYKQEPSHPFSR
;
A
#
# COMPACT_ATOMS: atom_id res chain seq x y z
N LEU A 1 15.81 -22.49 -4.42
CA LEU A 1 14.87 -23.02 -5.43
C LEU A 1 14.98 -24.54 -5.39
N MET A 2 13.86 -25.26 -5.30
CA MET A 2 13.89 -26.72 -5.36
C MET A 2 14.20 -27.17 -6.80
N LEU A 3 14.66 -28.40 -6.98
CA LEU A 3 15.00 -29.00 -8.30
C LEU A 3 13.80 -29.01 -9.27
N ASN A 4 12.58 -28.97 -8.74
CA ASN A 4 11.31 -28.85 -9.45
C ASN A 4 10.94 -27.40 -9.85
N GLY A 5 11.85 -26.43 -9.68
CA GLY A 5 11.61 -25.02 -10.03
C GLY A 5 10.68 -24.28 -9.06
N CYS A 6 10.13 -24.95 -8.04
CA CYS A 6 9.31 -24.32 -7.02
C CYS A 6 10.16 -23.72 -5.89
N CYS A 7 9.66 -22.65 -5.27
CA CYS A 7 10.23 -22.16 -4.01
C CYS A 7 9.91 -23.14 -2.86
N GLU A 8 10.86 -23.31 -1.95
CA GLU A 8 10.68 -24.15 -0.77
C GLU A 8 9.59 -23.57 0.12
N VAL A 9 8.57 -24.38 0.44
CA VAL A 9 7.40 -23.95 1.23
C VAL A 9 7.75 -23.82 2.73
N SER A 10 8.91 -24.34 3.15
CA SER A 10 9.23 -24.63 4.56
C SER A 10 10.10 -23.63 5.32
N ALA A 11 10.39 -22.44 4.80
CA ALA A 11 11.05 -21.43 5.64
C ALA A 11 10.59 -20.02 5.25
N GLN A 12 9.73 -19.44 6.09
CA GLN A 12 9.50 -17.99 6.13
C GLN A 12 9.06 -17.32 4.82
N ASN A 13 8.17 -17.97 4.04
CA ASN A 13 7.36 -17.21 3.09
C ASN A 13 6.33 -16.39 3.90
N SER A 14 6.77 -15.26 4.45
CA SER A 14 5.95 -14.28 5.15
C SER A 14 5.01 -13.64 4.14
N ARG A 15 3.93 -14.37 3.83
CA ARG A 15 2.81 -13.81 3.06
C ARG A 15 2.38 -12.53 3.75
N PHE A 16 2.20 -11.48 2.94
CA PHE A 16 1.76 -10.18 3.43
C PHE A 16 2.78 -9.50 4.36
N THR A 17 4.07 -9.57 4.01
CA THR A 17 5.12 -8.81 4.68
C THR A 17 4.84 -7.30 4.64
N CYS A 18 5.15 -6.62 5.75
CA CYS A 18 5.12 -5.17 5.89
C CYS A 18 6.54 -4.61 6.10
N GLU A 19 7.57 -5.35 5.67
CA GLU A 19 8.95 -4.91 5.80
C GLU A 19 9.16 -3.58 5.04
N GLY A 20 9.84 -2.61 5.65
CA GLY A 20 10.00 -1.28 5.04
C GLY A 20 8.69 -0.48 4.91
N CYS A 21 7.66 -0.83 5.66
CA CYS A 21 6.45 -0.04 5.83
C CYS A 21 6.42 0.62 7.22
N ASP A 22 6.04 1.89 7.27
CA ASP A 22 5.60 2.53 8.50
C ASP A 22 4.12 2.21 8.72
N LEU A 23 3.82 1.46 9.79
CA LEU A 23 2.45 1.00 10.08
C LEU A 23 1.53 2.12 10.55
N GLN A 24 2.09 3.24 11.04
CA GLN A 24 1.29 4.40 11.47
C GLN A 24 0.69 5.10 10.25
N SER A 25 1.54 5.54 9.31
CA SER A 25 1.10 6.13 8.04
C SER A 25 0.49 5.11 7.08
N GLY A 26 0.86 3.83 7.19
CA GLY A 26 0.53 2.81 6.20
C GLY A 26 1.20 3.06 4.85
N CYS A 27 2.41 3.63 4.88
CA CYS A 27 3.23 3.87 3.69
C CYS A 27 4.51 3.03 3.71
N CYS A 28 5.00 2.66 2.54
CA CYS A 28 6.12 1.75 2.35
C CYS A 28 7.13 2.28 1.34
N SER A 29 8.36 1.80 1.46
CA SER A 29 9.45 2.08 0.51
C SER A 29 9.28 1.36 -0.82
N PHE A 30 8.66 0.18 -0.81
CA PHE A 30 8.47 -0.67 -1.99
C PHE A 30 6.99 -0.89 -2.26
N TYR A 31 6.63 -0.90 -3.54
CA TYR A 31 5.25 -1.07 -3.98
C TYR A 31 4.72 -2.45 -3.60
N GLU A 32 5.54 -3.47 -3.80
CA GLU A 32 5.22 -4.87 -3.51
C GLU A 32 4.95 -5.08 -2.03
N HIS A 33 5.72 -4.41 -1.16
CA HIS A 33 5.51 -4.46 0.29
C HIS A 33 4.24 -3.70 0.71
N CYS A 34 3.92 -2.59 0.05
CA CYS A 34 2.64 -1.92 0.26
C CYS A 34 1.46 -2.82 -0.08
N VAL A 35 1.47 -3.45 -1.27
CA VAL A 35 0.40 -4.36 -1.71
C VAL A 35 0.32 -5.56 -0.79
N ALA A 36 1.45 -6.17 -0.45
CA ALA A 36 1.51 -7.29 0.48
C ALA A 36 0.94 -6.92 1.86
N CYS A 37 1.39 -5.81 2.45
CA CYS A 37 0.93 -5.36 3.76
C CYS A 37 -0.56 -5.01 3.78
N CYS A 38 -1.06 -4.35 2.72
CA CYS A 38 -2.46 -4.03 2.53
C CYS A 38 -3.36 -5.28 2.43
N MET A 39 -2.83 -6.37 1.90
CA MET A 39 -3.54 -7.64 1.77
C MET A 39 -3.68 -8.42 3.08
N ARG A 40 -3.05 -7.97 4.17
CA ARG A 40 -3.22 -8.62 5.47
C ARG A 40 -4.67 -8.47 5.96
N PRO A 41 -5.22 -9.50 6.64
CA PRO A 41 -6.59 -9.45 7.15
C PRO A 41 -6.79 -8.39 8.24
N ASP A 42 -5.74 -8.02 8.97
CA ASP A 42 -5.77 -6.96 9.98
C ASP A 42 -5.93 -5.55 9.40
N GLN A 43 -5.71 -5.35 8.10
CA GLN A 43 -5.94 -4.06 7.44
C GLN A 43 -7.41 -3.83 7.05
N LYS A 44 -8.28 -4.84 7.16
CA LYS A 44 -9.67 -4.77 6.66
C LYS A 44 -10.44 -3.57 7.20
N GLN A 45 -10.36 -3.29 8.50
CA GLN A 45 -11.09 -2.17 9.12
C GLN A 45 -10.60 -0.83 8.60
N ILE A 46 -9.29 -0.69 8.44
CA ILE A 46 -8.66 0.55 7.96
C ILE A 46 -9.01 0.79 6.49
N LEU A 47 -9.10 -0.27 5.68
CA LEU A 47 -9.54 -0.16 4.30
C LEU A 47 -11.00 0.28 4.19
N LEU A 48 -11.88 -0.20 5.08
CA LEU A 48 -13.28 0.23 5.11
C LEU A 48 -13.41 1.71 5.48
N GLU A 49 -12.74 2.15 6.55
CA GLU A 49 -12.70 3.58 6.95
C GLU A 49 -12.14 4.46 5.83
N MET A 50 -11.12 3.98 5.13
CA MET A 50 -10.54 4.68 3.97
C MET A 50 -11.53 4.81 2.81
N ILE A 51 -12.33 3.77 2.53
CA ILE A 51 -13.39 3.83 1.51
C ILE A 51 -14.45 4.85 1.90
N GLU A 52 -14.90 4.84 3.16
CA GLU A 52 -15.92 5.77 3.67
C GLU A 52 -15.48 7.23 3.65
N THR A 53 -14.19 7.48 3.91
CA THR A 53 -13.60 8.83 3.91
C THR A 53 -13.14 9.29 2.52
N THR A 54 -13.10 8.41 1.52
CA THR A 54 -12.72 8.77 0.15
C THR A 54 -13.94 9.20 -0.65
N SER A 55 -13.82 10.31 -1.39
CA SER A 55 -14.90 10.85 -2.22
C SER A 55 -14.46 11.17 -3.66
N GLY A 56 -15.43 11.49 -4.52
CA GLY A 56 -15.18 11.94 -5.89
C GLY A 56 -14.61 10.88 -6.83
N HIS A 57 -13.75 11.29 -7.76
CA HIS A 57 -13.19 10.41 -8.80
C HIS A 57 -12.37 9.26 -8.21
N ARG A 58 -11.71 9.49 -7.07
CA ARG A 58 -10.88 8.48 -6.38
C ARG A 58 -11.73 7.37 -5.77
N LEU A 59 -12.92 7.70 -5.27
CA LEU A 59 -13.88 6.69 -4.78
C LEU A 59 -14.35 5.79 -5.93
N ARG A 60 -14.64 6.34 -7.11
CA ARG A 60 -15.06 5.54 -8.28
C ARG A 60 -13.99 4.54 -8.71
N GLN A 61 -12.72 4.91 -8.65
CA GLN A 61 -11.61 4.00 -8.95
C GLN A 61 -11.46 2.91 -7.88
N ILE A 62 -11.64 3.26 -6.61
CA ILE A 62 -11.61 2.27 -5.52
C ILE A 62 -12.77 1.28 -5.63
N LEU A 63 -13.97 1.77 -5.93
CA LEU A 63 -15.18 0.94 -6.10
C LEU A 63 -15.17 0.10 -7.38
N SER A 64 -14.28 0.36 -8.35
CA SER A 64 -14.12 -0.53 -9.50
C SER A 64 -13.30 -1.78 -9.18
N ALA A 65 -12.63 -1.82 -8.02
CA ALA A 65 -11.90 -3.01 -7.58
C ALA A 65 -12.86 -4.16 -7.26
N THR A 66 -12.54 -5.34 -7.79
CA THR A 66 -13.35 -6.55 -7.65
C THR A 66 -12.94 -7.40 -6.45
N ASP A 67 -11.67 -7.27 -6.03
CA ASP A 67 -11.11 -7.98 -4.88
C ASP A 67 -10.14 -7.10 -4.09
N GLN A 68 -9.71 -7.60 -2.92
CA GLN A 68 -8.81 -6.87 -2.04
C GLN A 68 -7.43 -6.61 -2.68
N PHE A 69 -6.96 -7.51 -3.54
CA PHE A 69 -5.68 -7.34 -4.23
C PHE A 69 -5.77 -6.20 -5.25
N GLU A 70 -6.83 -6.15 -6.04
CA GLU A 70 -7.06 -5.04 -6.97
C GLU A 70 -7.19 -3.69 -6.22
N LEU A 71 -7.91 -3.67 -5.10
CA LEU A 71 -8.01 -2.50 -4.22
C LEU A 71 -6.62 -2.04 -3.73
N CYS A 72 -5.82 -2.96 -3.22
CA CYS A 72 -4.47 -2.68 -2.74
C CYS A 72 -3.54 -2.22 -3.87
N THR A 73 -3.63 -2.85 -5.04
CA THR A 73 -2.87 -2.46 -6.24
C THR A 73 -3.20 -1.04 -6.69
N LEU A 74 -4.48 -0.65 -6.67
CA LEU A 74 -4.92 0.70 -7.01
C LEU A 74 -4.48 1.72 -5.96
N LYS A 75 -4.63 1.38 -4.68
CA LYS A 75 -4.34 2.30 -3.58
C LYS A 75 -2.84 2.55 -3.40
N CYS A 76 -2.02 1.50 -3.49
CA CYS A 76 -0.57 1.59 -3.34
C CYS A 76 0.13 2.32 -4.49
N ARG A 77 -0.54 2.63 -5.61
CA ARG A 77 0.06 3.42 -6.70
C ARG A 77 0.37 4.84 -6.22
N THR A 78 1.55 5.34 -6.58
CA THR A 78 1.91 6.75 -6.39
C THR A 78 0.92 7.63 -7.15
N SER A 79 0.35 8.64 -6.48
CA SER A 79 -0.58 9.59 -7.09
C SER A 79 0.00 11.00 -7.09
N SER A 80 -0.67 11.94 -7.76
CA SER A 80 -0.31 13.37 -7.67
C SER A 80 -0.38 13.91 -6.23
N ASN A 81 -1.07 13.23 -5.32
CA ASN A 81 -1.08 13.59 -3.90
C ASN A 81 0.20 13.17 -3.17
N SER A 82 1.00 12.29 -3.77
CA SER A 82 2.23 11.75 -3.19
C SER A 82 3.43 12.65 -3.48
N VAL A 83 3.22 13.69 -4.28
CA VAL A 83 4.19 14.72 -4.65
C VAL A 83 3.78 16.08 -4.08
N HIS A 84 4.75 16.95 -3.81
CA HIS A 84 4.51 18.27 -3.22
C HIS A 84 4.65 19.40 -4.24
N SER A 85 5.87 19.69 -4.70
CA SER A 85 6.18 20.68 -5.75
C SER A 85 7.32 20.16 -6.63
N GLU A 86 7.33 20.53 -7.91
CA GLU A 86 8.34 20.11 -8.90
C GLU A 86 8.50 18.57 -9.03
N ASN A 87 7.42 17.81 -8.86
CA ASN A 87 7.42 16.33 -8.85
C ASN A 87 8.27 15.68 -7.75
N LYS A 88 8.66 16.41 -6.70
CA LYS A 88 9.31 15.79 -5.53
C LYS A 88 8.29 15.07 -4.67
N TYR A 89 8.59 13.80 -4.33
CA TYR A 89 7.76 13.02 -3.42
C TYR A 89 7.73 13.63 -2.03
N LYS A 90 6.59 13.54 -1.34
CA LYS A 90 6.42 13.96 0.07
C LYS A 90 7.36 13.21 1.02
N SER A 91 7.71 11.98 0.66
CA SER A 91 8.81 11.23 1.27
C SER A 91 9.55 10.45 0.19
N GLU A 92 10.85 10.65 0.11
CA GLU A 92 11.73 9.86 -0.76
C GLU A 92 11.87 8.41 -0.27
N ALA A 93 11.59 8.16 1.01
CA ALA A 93 11.72 6.84 1.62
C ALA A 93 10.41 6.04 1.64
N LEU A 94 9.24 6.69 1.71
CA LEU A 94 7.93 6.04 1.85
C LEU A 94 6.96 6.59 0.80
N LYS A 95 6.94 5.98 -0.39
CA LYS A 95 6.23 6.48 -1.58
C LYS A 95 4.89 5.81 -1.82
N TYR A 96 4.68 4.61 -1.29
CA TYR A 96 3.53 3.76 -1.61
C TYR A 96 2.65 3.58 -0.39
N CYS A 97 1.41 4.07 -0.42
CA CYS A 97 0.56 4.13 0.78
C CYS A 97 -0.77 3.41 0.58
N TYR A 98 -1.20 2.62 1.57
CA TYR A 98 -2.48 1.90 1.54
C TYR A 98 -3.56 2.47 2.47
N LYS A 99 -3.20 3.28 3.50
CA LYS A 99 -4.15 3.93 4.40
C LYS A 99 -4.58 5.31 3.88
N GLN A 100 -3.88 6.35 4.29
CA GLN A 100 -4.12 7.72 3.88
C GLN A 100 -2.77 8.32 3.50
N GLU A 101 -2.75 9.10 2.42
CA GLU A 101 -1.52 9.80 2.08
C GLU A 101 -1.29 10.90 3.14
N PRO A 102 -0.07 11.05 3.66
CA PRO A 102 0.21 12.06 4.67
C PRO A 102 -0.23 13.45 4.20
N SER A 103 -1.03 14.12 5.03
CA SER A 103 -1.36 15.53 4.87
C SER A 103 -0.14 16.43 5.14
N HIS A 104 0.84 15.92 5.89
CA HIS A 104 2.09 16.61 6.21
C HIS A 104 3.30 15.77 5.78
N PRO A 105 4.41 16.40 5.35
CA PRO A 105 5.64 15.68 5.05
C PRO A 105 6.05 14.86 6.27
N PHE A 106 6.52 13.63 6.04
CA PHE A 106 7.03 12.78 7.10
C PHE A 106 8.16 13.52 7.83
N SER A 107 8.00 13.77 9.13
CA SER A 107 9.08 14.32 9.95
C SER A 107 10.25 13.34 9.92
N ARG A 108 11.42 13.90 9.63
CA ARG A 108 12.69 13.21 9.47
C ARG A 108 13.16 12.54 10.75
#